data_AF-A0A929ZGT9-F1
#
_entry.id   AF-A0A929ZGT9-F1
#
_cell.length_a   1.000
_cell.length_b   1.000
_cell.length_c   1.000
_cell.angle_alpha   90.00
_cell.angle_beta   90.00
_cell.angle_gamma   90.00
#
_symmetry.space_group_name_H-M   'P 1'
#
loop_
_entity.id
_entity.type
_entity.pdbx_description
1 polymer ?
#
loop_
_entity_poly.entity_id
_entity_poly.type
_entity_poly.pdbx_seq_one_letter_code
_entity_poly.pdbx_strand_id
1 'polypeptide(L)'
;MNKPRVPRTDRATTVWMCAAAVAAAITIVARGRIPQNLWTMIHLVTLGVLSNGIFQWSWYFTRALAHLAPDDRRAGRDNTVRITAFNLSLLLLIGGMWSGLWHATVTGATVVGAIAAWHGWALLTASRERLASRFAVIIRYYIAAAFFLVVGATLAGFVTAAMFDADAPAWLAEARDRLTVAHALAGVAGWVGLTMGGTLVTLGPTAMRTRMDPRAVSFATSALPLW
;
A
#
# COMPACT_ATOMS: atom_id res chain seq x y z
N MET A 1 -5.63 -3.23 -38.65
CA MET A 1 -5.65 -3.91 -37.33
C MET A 1 -5.75 -2.84 -36.25
N ASN A 2 -6.85 -2.81 -35.50
CA ASN A 2 -7.03 -1.82 -34.44
C ASN A 2 -6.13 -2.20 -33.26
N LYS A 3 -5.20 -1.32 -32.84
CA LYS A 3 -4.36 -1.58 -31.65
C LYS A 3 -5.29 -1.85 -30.47
N PRO A 4 -5.11 -2.96 -29.71
CA PRO A 4 -5.90 -3.20 -28.51
C PRO A 4 -5.80 -1.98 -27.59
N ARG A 5 -6.95 -1.44 -27.17
CA ARG A 5 -6.97 -0.34 -26.21
C ARG A 5 -6.42 -0.86 -24.89
N VAL A 6 -5.16 -0.51 -24.61
CA VAL A 6 -4.52 -0.84 -23.34
C VAL A 6 -5.35 -0.17 -22.22
N PRO A 7 -5.73 -0.91 -21.15
CA PRO A 7 -6.46 -0.35 -20.03
C PRO A 7 -5.74 0.87 -19.46
N ARG A 8 -6.40 2.03 -19.40
CA ARG A 8 -5.87 3.29 -18.86
C ARG A 8 -6.00 3.33 -17.34
N THR A 9 -5.54 2.28 -16.66
CA THR A 9 -5.59 2.20 -15.19
C THR A 9 -4.80 3.31 -14.54
N ASP A 10 -3.71 3.74 -15.18
CA ASP A 10 -2.91 4.90 -14.81
C ASP A 10 -3.76 6.16 -14.61
N ARG A 11 -4.64 6.48 -15.56
CA ARG A 11 -5.47 7.69 -15.48
C ARG A 11 -6.51 7.59 -14.38
N ALA A 12 -7.14 6.43 -14.23
CA ALA A 12 -8.12 6.20 -13.18
C ALA A 12 -7.48 6.34 -11.79
N THR A 13 -6.30 5.76 -11.60
CA THR A 13 -5.52 5.90 -10.37
C THR A 13 -5.12 7.35 -10.12
N THR A 14 -4.66 8.08 -11.13
CA THR A 14 -4.31 9.51 -10.97
C THR A 14 -5.53 10.34 -10.57
N VAL A 15 -6.67 10.17 -11.23
CA VAL A 15 -7.91 10.89 -10.89
C VAL A 15 -8.33 10.60 -9.46
N TRP A 16 -8.28 9.33 -9.05
CA TRP A 16 -8.56 8.93 -7.68
C TRP A 16 -7.59 9.57 -6.67
N MET A 17 -6.28 9.55 -6.94
CA MET A 17 -5.29 10.17 -6.06
C MET A 17 -5.52 11.68 -5.91
N CYS A 18 -5.85 12.38 -7.01
CA CYS A 18 -6.22 13.79 -6.95
C CYS A 18 -7.49 13.99 -6.10
N ALA A 19 -8.52 13.17 -6.29
CA ALA A 19 -9.75 13.23 -5.52
C ALA A 19 -9.49 12.97 -4.01
N ALA A 20 -8.67 11.97 -3.68
CA ALA A 20 -8.28 11.66 -2.30
C ALA A 20 -7.47 12.79 -1.66
N ALA A 21 -6.55 13.41 -2.41
CA ALA A 21 -5.78 14.57 -1.93
C ALA A 21 -6.68 15.79 -1.68
N VAL A 22 -7.62 16.07 -2.58
CA VAL A 22 -8.62 17.13 -2.40
C VAL A 22 -9.51 16.83 -1.20
N ALA A 23 -10.00 15.59 -1.07
CA ALA A 23 -10.79 15.16 0.09
C ALA A 23 -10.01 15.33 1.39
N ALA A 24 -8.73 14.96 1.42
CA ALA A 24 -7.86 15.19 2.57
C ALA A 24 -7.72 16.68 2.88
N ALA A 25 -7.52 17.55 1.89
CA ALA A 25 -7.48 19.00 2.09
C ALA A 25 -8.81 19.55 2.65
N ILE A 26 -9.95 19.05 2.16
CA ILE A 26 -11.28 19.41 2.68
C ILE A 26 -11.39 19.05 4.17
N THR A 27 -10.84 17.91 4.61
CA THR A 27 -10.86 17.54 6.04
C THR A 27 -10.09 18.49 6.95
N ILE A 28 -9.12 19.23 6.41
CA ILE A 28 -8.40 20.26 7.16
C ILE A 28 -9.30 21.48 7.39
N VAL A 29 -10.00 21.93 6.33
CA VAL A 29 -10.88 23.11 6.37
C VAL A 29 -12.18 22.83 7.14
N ALA A 30 -12.71 21.63 7.02
CA ALA A 30 -13.95 21.18 7.68
C ALA A 30 -13.70 20.54 9.06
N ARG A 31 -12.57 20.83 9.70
CA ARG A 31 -12.21 20.28 11.01
C ARG A 31 -13.34 20.50 12.03
N GLY A 32 -13.69 19.44 12.74
CA GLY A 32 -14.77 19.43 13.75
C GLY A 32 -16.17 19.14 13.19
N ARG A 33 -16.37 19.18 11.86
CA ARG A 33 -17.64 18.78 11.23
C ARG A 33 -17.63 17.35 10.69
N ILE A 34 -16.44 16.78 10.52
CA ILE A 34 -16.25 15.42 10.00
C ILE A 34 -15.99 14.47 11.19
N PRO A 35 -16.78 13.40 11.34
CA PRO A 35 -16.50 12.35 12.31
C PRO A 35 -15.09 11.77 12.10
N GLN A 36 -14.35 11.52 13.18
CA GLN A 36 -13.00 10.96 13.11
C GLN A 36 -12.07 11.71 12.13
N ASN A 37 -12.11 13.06 12.15
CA ASN A 37 -11.46 13.91 11.15
C ASN A 37 -9.98 13.59 10.92
N LEU A 38 -9.20 13.48 12.00
CA LEU A 38 -7.75 13.21 11.91
C LEU A 38 -7.49 11.85 11.24
N TRP A 39 -8.18 10.81 11.70
CA TRP A 39 -8.05 9.47 11.14
C TRP A 39 -8.47 9.41 9.68
N THR A 40 -9.55 10.10 9.31
CA THR A 40 -10.02 10.20 7.92
C THR A 40 -8.95 10.84 7.04
N MET A 41 -8.40 11.98 7.45
CA MET A 41 -7.33 12.66 6.72
C MET A 41 -6.10 11.76 6.53
N ILE A 42 -5.65 11.11 7.60
CA ILE A 42 -4.48 10.22 7.56
C ILE A 42 -4.70 9.10 6.54
N HIS A 43 -5.85 8.41 6.59
CA HIS A 43 -6.13 7.30 5.67
C HIS A 43 -6.35 7.74 4.23
N LEU A 44 -6.94 8.91 4.00
CA LEU A 44 -7.05 9.49 2.65
C LEU A 44 -5.67 9.74 2.03
N VAL A 45 -4.73 10.28 2.82
CA VAL A 45 -3.35 10.49 2.35
C VAL A 45 -2.61 9.16 2.19
N THR A 46 -2.60 8.30 3.20
CA THR A 46 -1.77 7.09 3.22
C THR A 46 -2.33 5.98 2.32
N LEU A 47 -3.63 5.72 2.35
CA LEU A 47 -4.26 4.70 1.51
C LEU A 47 -4.73 5.30 0.17
N GLY A 48 -5.44 6.44 0.22
CA GLY A 48 -6.02 7.05 -0.98
C GLY A 48 -4.97 7.58 -1.96
N VAL A 49 -3.93 8.26 -1.47
CA VAL A 49 -2.86 8.82 -2.33
C VAL A 49 -1.65 7.89 -2.40
N LEU A 50 -0.96 7.69 -1.28
CA LEU A 50 0.35 7.02 -1.28
C LEU A 50 0.22 5.55 -1.71
N SER A 51 -0.71 4.79 -1.13
CA SER A 51 -0.84 3.36 -1.44
C SER A 51 -1.29 3.12 -2.88
N ASN A 52 -2.16 3.96 -3.43
CA ASN A 52 -2.52 3.90 -4.86
C ASN A 52 -1.29 4.11 -5.76
N GLY A 53 -0.45 5.09 -5.43
CA GLY A 53 0.83 5.29 -6.11
C GLY A 53 1.76 4.08 -5.97
N ILE A 54 1.92 3.55 -4.76
CA ILE A 54 2.78 2.41 -4.49
C ILE A 54 2.32 1.17 -5.26
N PHE A 55 1.03 0.81 -5.22
CA PHE A 55 0.49 -0.33 -5.98
C PHE A 55 0.75 -0.19 -7.48
N GLN A 56 0.45 0.99 -8.03
CA GLN A 56 0.60 1.26 -9.46
C GLN A 56 2.08 1.18 -9.90
N TRP A 57 2.98 1.86 -9.19
CA TRP A 57 4.38 1.95 -9.58
C TRP A 57 5.17 0.68 -9.29
N SER A 58 4.96 0.04 -8.12
CA SER A 58 5.64 -1.22 -7.80
C SER A 58 5.27 -2.33 -8.79
N TRP A 59 4.01 -2.40 -9.22
CA TRP A 59 3.60 -3.32 -10.28
C TRP A 59 4.18 -2.94 -11.64
N TYR A 60 4.14 -1.66 -12.01
CA TYR A 60 4.69 -1.17 -13.27
C TYR A 60 6.17 -1.54 -13.42
N PHE A 61 7.00 -1.26 -12.40
CA PHE A 61 8.42 -1.59 -12.42
C PHE A 61 8.65 -3.11 -12.45
N THR A 62 7.92 -3.87 -11.62
CA THR A 62 8.07 -5.32 -11.57
C THR A 62 7.77 -5.96 -12.92
N ARG A 63 6.67 -5.55 -13.58
CA ARG A 63 6.32 -6.01 -14.93
C ARG A 63 7.40 -5.65 -15.95
N ALA A 64 7.88 -4.41 -15.93
CA ALA A 64 8.87 -3.94 -16.88
C ALA A 64 10.19 -4.72 -16.73
N LEU A 65 10.61 -4.99 -15.50
CA LEU A 65 11.82 -5.76 -15.19
C LEU A 65 11.66 -7.24 -15.54
N ALA A 66 10.50 -7.83 -15.26
CA ALA A 66 10.18 -9.22 -15.57
C ALA A 66 9.84 -9.46 -17.05
N HIS A 67 9.82 -8.41 -17.89
CA HIS A 67 9.47 -8.47 -19.31
C HIS A 67 8.15 -9.23 -19.59
N LEU A 68 7.15 -9.07 -18.71
CA LEU A 68 5.86 -9.76 -18.89
C LEU A 68 5.16 -9.28 -20.17
N ALA A 69 4.56 -10.21 -20.89
CA ALA A 69 3.86 -9.91 -22.14
C ALA A 69 2.66 -8.96 -21.89
N PRO A 70 2.34 -8.06 -22.84
CA PRO A 70 1.24 -7.09 -22.69
C PRO A 70 -0.15 -7.73 -22.49
N ASP A 71 -0.34 -8.96 -22.94
CA ASP A 71 -1.56 -9.77 -22.84
C ASP A 71 -1.64 -10.64 -21.59
N ASP A 72 -0.60 -10.65 -20.73
CA ASP A 72 -0.63 -11.36 -19.46
C ASP A 72 -1.78 -10.82 -18.58
N ARG A 73 -2.66 -11.71 -18.14
CA ARG A 73 -3.80 -11.38 -17.27
C ARG A 73 -3.36 -10.64 -16.00
N ARG A 74 -2.19 -10.99 -15.45
CA ARG A 74 -1.56 -10.33 -14.30
C ARG A 74 -1.20 -8.88 -14.62
N ALA A 75 -0.80 -8.58 -15.86
CA ALA A 75 -0.33 -7.28 -16.28
C ALA A 75 -1.46 -6.21 -16.33
N GLY A 76 -2.67 -6.59 -16.74
CA GLY A 76 -3.77 -5.64 -16.97
C GLY A 76 -4.96 -5.80 -16.02
N ARG A 77 -5.68 -6.92 -16.16
CA ARG A 77 -6.99 -7.12 -15.51
C ARG A 77 -6.86 -7.22 -13.99
N ASP A 78 -5.91 -8.02 -13.52
CA ASP A 78 -5.72 -8.26 -12.08
C ASP A 78 -5.30 -6.98 -11.36
N ASN A 79 -4.46 -6.14 -11.98
CA ASN A 79 -4.08 -4.85 -11.40
C ASN A 79 -5.28 -3.89 -11.29
N THR A 80 -6.13 -3.85 -12.32
CA THR A 80 -7.36 -3.02 -12.30
C THR A 80 -8.27 -3.45 -11.16
N VAL A 81 -8.56 -4.76 -11.06
CA VAL A 81 -9.41 -5.33 -10.02
C VAL A 81 -8.85 -5.02 -8.64
N ARG A 82 -7.54 -5.19 -8.46
CA ARG A 82 -6.85 -4.91 -7.19
C ARG A 82 -7.02 -3.46 -6.75
N ILE A 83 -6.75 -2.49 -7.63
CA ILE A 83 -6.86 -1.05 -7.32
C ILE A 83 -8.32 -0.66 -7.06
N THR A 84 -9.26 -1.14 -7.88
CA THR A 84 -10.68 -0.86 -7.66
C THR A 84 -11.17 -1.44 -6.33
N ALA A 85 -10.86 -2.70 -6.04
CA ALA A 85 -11.21 -3.34 -4.77
C ALA A 85 -10.59 -2.60 -3.58
N PHE A 86 -9.34 -2.12 -3.73
CA PHE A 86 -8.66 -1.37 -2.69
C PHE A 86 -9.37 -0.06 -2.38
N ASN A 87 -9.75 0.68 -3.42
CA ASN A 87 -10.45 1.95 -3.26
C ASN A 87 -11.86 1.77 -2.69
N LEU A 88 -12.58 0.71 -3.08
CA LEU A 88 -13.86 0.35 -2.46
C LEU A 88 -13.68 0.00 -0.98
N SER A 89 -12.63 -0.74 -0.63
CA SER A 89 -12.33 -1.07 0.77
C SER A 89 -11.98 0.15 1.61
N LEU A 90 -11.30 1.15 1.02
CA LEU A 90 -11.04 2.43 1.68
C LEU A 90 -12.33 3.22 1.94
N LEU A 91 -13.26 3.24 0.97
CA LEU A 91 -14.57 3.87 1.17
C LEU A 91 -15.37 3.17 2.27
N LEU A 92 -15.36 1.83 2.30
CA LEU A 92 -15.99 1.05 3.37
C LEU A 92 -15.37 1.35 4.73
N LEU A 93 -14.04 1.41 4.81
CA LEU A 93 -13.30 1.74 6.03
C LEU A 93 -13.67 3.14 6.54
N ILE A 94 -13.67 4.16 5.68
CA ILE A 94 -14.04 5.53 6.06
C ILE A 94 -15.51 5.60 6.50
N GLY A 95 -16.42 4.95 5.75
CA GLY A 95 -17.84 4.89 6.12
C GLY A 95 -18.06 4.20 7.46
N GLY A 96 -17.32 3.12 7.74
CA GLY A 96 -17.32 2.44 9.04
C GLY A 96 -16.86 3.36 10.17
N MET A 97 -15.76 4.10 9.96
CA MET A 97 -15.24 5.04 10.96
C MET A 97 -16.22 6.18 11.25
N TRP A 98 -16.89 6.69 10.21
CA TRP A 98 -17.84 7.79 10.37
C TRP A 98 -19.13 7.37 11.06
N SER A 99 -19.53 6.11 10.90
CA SER A 99 -20.70 5.53 11.54
C SER A 99 -20.41 4.94 12.92
N GLY A 100 -19.14 4.88 13.35
CA GLY A 100 -18.73 4.21 14.58
C GLY A 100 -18.93 2.69 14.54
N LEU A 101 -19.17 2.11 13.36
CA LEU A 101 -19.40 0.68 13.19
C LEU A 101 -18.07 -0.05 13.08
N TRP A 102 -17.65 -0.65 14.19
CA TRP A 102 -16.36 -1.34 14.26
C TRP A 102 -16.27 -2.49 13.25
N HIS A 103 -17.34 -3.29 13.08
CA HIS A 103 -17.36 -4.39 12.12
C HIS A 103 -17.12 -3.93 10.67
N ALA A 104 -17.73 -2.81 10.28
CA ALA A 104 -17.56 -2.27 8.92
C ALA A 104 -16.13 -1.78 8.70
N THR A 105 -15.56 -1.10 9.69
CA THR A 105 -14.18 -0.60 9.66
C THR A 105 -13.17 -1.75 9.64
N VAL A 106 -13.34 -2.77 10.49
CA VAL A 106 -12.52 -3.99 10.50
C VAL A 106 -12.62 -4.70 9.15
N THR A 107 -13.83 -4.85 8.59
CA THR A 107 -14.02 -5.47 7.27
C THR A 107 -13.26 -4.71 6.19
N GLY A 108 -13.36 -3.38 6.17
CA GLY A 108 -12.58 -2.54 5.25
C GLY A 108 -11.07 -2.75 5.39
N ALA A 109 -10.57 -2.76 6.64
CA ALA A 109 -9.15 -3.02 6.93
C ALA A 109 -8.71 -4.44 6.53
N THR A 110 -9.53 -5.45 6.77
CA THR A 110 -9.24 -6.84 6.37
C THR A 110 -9.15 -6.96 4.85
N VAL A 111 -10.06 -6.32 4.11
CA VAL A 111 -10.01 -6.31 2.64
C VAL A 111 -8.76 -5.58 2.15
N VAL A 112 -8.37 -4.45 2.75
CA VAL A 112 -7.08 -3.79 2.49
C VAL A 112 -5.91 -4.75 2.67
N GLY A 113 -5.87 -5.48 3.78
CA GLY A 113 -4.84 -6.48 4.07
C GLY A 113 -4.83 -7.63 3.05
N ALA A 114 -5.99 -8.18 2.69
CA ALA A 114 -6.10 -9.24 1.69
C ALA A 114 -5.59 -8.79 0.32
N ILE A 115 -5.88 -7.55 -0.06
CA ILE A 115 -5.40 -6.96 -1.33
C ILE A 115 -3.89 -6.74 -1.30
N ALA A 116 -3.33 -6.30 -0.16
CA ALA A 116 -1.90 -6.17 0.04
C ALA A 116 -1.19 -7.54 -0.05
N ALA A 117 -1.76 -8.58 0.55
CA ALA A 117 -1.26 -9.95 0.45
C ALA A 117 -1.29 -10.46 -1.00
N TRP A 118 -2.40 -10.22 -1.72
CA TRP A 118 -2.50 -10.54 -3.15
C TRP A 118 -1.44 -9.77 -3.97
N HIS A 119 -1.15 -8.52 -3.64
CA HIS A 119 -0.08 -7.75 -4.29
C HIS A 119 1.29 -8.35 -4.04
N GLY A 120 1.64 -8.63 -2.79
CA GLY A 120 2.89 -9.28 -2.42
C GLY A 120 3.06 -10.63 -3.12
N TRP A 121 2.00 -11.44 -3.19
CA TRP A 121 2.01 -12.70 -3.93
C TRP A 121 2.23 -12.50 -5.43
N ALA A 122 1.56 -11.53 -6.05
CA ALA A 122 1.75 -11.23 -7.47
C ALA A 122 3.20 -10.81 -7.76
N LEU A 123 3.79 -9.97 -6.90
CA LEU A 123 5.20 -9.57 -6.99
C LEU A 123 6.14 -10.78 -6.86
N LEU A 124 5.90 -11.67 -5.88
CA LEU A 124 6.68 -12.88 -5.67
C LEU A 124 6.61 -13.84 -6.86
N THR A 125 5.43 -14.00 -7.47
CA THR A 125 5.30 -14.85 -8.66
C THR A 125 6.03 -14.25 -9.87
N ALA A 126 5.97 -12.94 -10.06
CA ALA A 126 6.72 -12.26 -11.11
C ALA A 126 8.23 -12.25 -10.86
N SER A 127 8.67 -12.29 -9.59
CA SER A 127 10.09 -12.34 -9.25
C SER A 127 10.76 -13.68 -9.56
N ARG A 128 9.99 -14.72 -9.91
CA ARG A 128 10.50 -16.03 -10.32
C ARG A 128 10.90 -16.07 -11.80
N GLU A 129 10.54 -15.04 -12.56
CA GLU A 129 11.00 -14.89 -13.95
C GLU A 129 12.51 -14.54 -14.00
N ARG A 130 13.15 -14.73 -15.16
CA ARG A 130 14.59 -14.43 -15.33
C ARG A 130 14.88 -12.93 -15.18
N LEU A 131 15.25 -12.53 -13.96
CA LEU A 131 15.63 -11.17 -13.61
C LEU A 131 17.16 -11.05 -13.46
N ALA A 132 17.73 -9.92 -13.86
CA ALA A 132 19.11 -9.61 -13.48
C ALA A 132 19.20 -9.38 -11.96
N SER A 133 20.23 -9.93 -11.31
CA SER A 133 20.28 -10.04 -9.84
C SER A 133 20.09 -8.71 -9.09
N ARG A 134 20.65 -7.61 -9.61
CA ARG A 134 20.51 -6.25 -9.03
C ARG A 134 19.06 -5.74 -8.98
N PHE A 135 18.21 -6.19 -9.91
CA PHE A 135 16.80 -5.80 -9.98
C PHE A 135 15.89 -6.77 -9.22
N ALA A 136 16.40 -7.91 -8.73
CA ALA A 136 15.64 -8.74 -7.81
C ALA A 136 15.50 -8.07 -6.43
N VAL A 137 16.47 -7.22 -6.05
CA VAL A 137 16.49 -6.52 -4.76
C VAL A 137 15.27 -5.61 -4.58
N ILE A 138 14.93 -4.77 -5.59
CA ILE A 138 13.79 -3.85 -5.47
C ILE A 138 12.47 -4.60 -5.25
N ILE A 139 12.29 -5.75 -5.92
CA ILE A 139 11.07 -6.55 -5.79
C ILE A 139 10.97 -7.14 -4.38
N ARG A 140 12.09 -7.54 -3.76
CA ARG A 140 12.12 -7.99 -2.36
C ARG A 140 11.67 -6.89 -1.39
N TYR A 141 12.12 -5.65 -1.60
CA TYR A 141 11.64 -4.50 -0.83
C TYR A 141 10.12 -4.31 -0.98
N TYR A 142 9.58 -4.44 -2.20
CA TYR A 142 8.14 -4.33 -2.42
C TYR A 142 7.34 -5.47 -1.77
N ILE A 143 7.86 -6.69 -1.78
CA ILE A 143 7.23 -7.84 -1.10
C ILE A 143 7.24 -7.63 0.43
N ALA A 144 8.39 -7.25 1.00
CA ALA A 144 8.51 -6.96 2.42
C ALA A 144 7.58 -5.81 2.84
N ALA A 145 7.51 -4.75 2.05
CA ALA A 145 6.57 -3.66 2.27
C ALA A 145 5.11 -4.15 2.28
N ALA A 146 4.73 -4.97 1.29
CA ALA A 146 3.37 -5.52 1.22
C ALA A 146 3.01 -6.35 2.47
N PHE A 147 3.96 -7.13 2.98
CA PHE A 147 3.81 -7.82 4.27
C PHE A 147 3.55 -6.83 5.42
N PHE A 148 4.32 -5.75 5.53
CA PHE A 148 4.07 -4.74 6.56
C PHE A 148 2.72 -4.02 6.42
N LEU A 149 2.18 -3.87 5.20
CA LEU A 149 0.82 -3.36 5.03
C LEU A 149 -0.22 -4.36 5.56
N VAL A 150 -0.01 -5.67 5.39
CA VAL A 150 -0.88 -6.71 6.00
C VAL A 150 -0.83 -6.63 7.52
N VAL A 151 0.37 -6.52 8.10
CA VAL A 151 0.56 -6.33 9.55
C VAL A 151 -0.14 -5.05 10.01
N GLY A 152 0.06 -3.93 9.31
CA GLY A 152 -0.60 -2.67 9.60
C GLY A 152 -2.12 -2.80 9.57
N ALA A 153 -2.69 -3.44 8.55
CA ALA A 153 -4.14 -3.69 8.45
C ALA A 153 -4.67 -4.56 9.58
N THR A 154 -3.92 -5.58 10.00
CA THR A 154 -4.28 -6.46 11.12
C THR A 154 -4.31 -5.68 12.43
N LEU A 155 -3.27 -4.87 12.68
CA LEU A 155 -3.19 -3.99 13.85
C LEU A 155 -4.31 -2.94 13.85
N ALA A 156 -4.67 -2.41 12.67
CA ALA A 156 -5.77 -1.47 12.53
C ALA A 156 -7.12 -2.09 12.96
N GLY A 157 -7.32 -3.38 12.66
CA GLY A 157 -8.51 -4.10 13.11
C GLY A 157 -8.61 -4.16 14.63
N PHE A 158 -7.51 -4.46 15.31
CA PHE A 158 -7.45 -4.45 16.78
C PHE A 158 -7.65 -3.04 17.36
N VAL A 159 -7.03 -2.01 16.77
CA VAL A 159 -7.24 -0.60 17.16
C VAL A 159 -8.71 -0.21 17.01
N THR A 160 -9.34 -0.62 15.90
CA THR A 160 -10.75 -0.33 15.61
C THR A 160 -11.66 -0.96 16.65
N ALA A 161 -11.47 -2.24 16.96
CA ALA A 161 -12.23 -2.91 18.01
C ALA A 161 -12.01 -2.22 19.37
N ALA A 162 -10.76 -1.91 19.73
CA ALA A 162 -10.44 -1.19 20.97
C ALA A 162 -11.05 0.21 21.06
N MET A 163 -11.38 0.85 19.94
CA MET A 163 -11.92 2.21 19.89
C MET A 163 -13.46 2.27 19.83
N PHE A 164 -14.09 1.31 19.16
CA PHE A 164 -15.50 1.41 18.76
C PHE A 164 -16.38 0.27 19.26
N ASP A 165 -15.78 -0.82 19.77
CA ASP A 165 -16.55 -1.88 20.42
C ASP A 165 -16.73 -1.56 21.91
N ALA A 166 -17.99 -1.46 22.35
CA ALA A 166 -18.33 -1.17 23.74
C ALA A 166 -17.99 -2.34 24.67
N ASP A 167 -17.96 -3.56 24.13
CA ASP A 167 -17.69 -4.80 24.86
C ASP A 167 -16.23 -5.27 24.66
N ALA A 168 -15.35 -4.39 24.17
CA ALA A 168 -13.94 -4.69 23.96
C ALA A 168 -13.30 -5.19 25.27
N PRO A 169 -12.53 -6.30 25.24
CA PRO A 169 -11.81 -6.77 26.41
C PRO A 169 -10.88 -5.70 27.00
N ALA A 170 -10.81 -5.59 28.33
CA ALA A 170 -10.02 -4.56 29.02
C ALA A 170 -8.55 -4.51 28.55
N TRP A 171 -7.91 -5.67 28.38
CA TRP A 171 -6.53 -5.76 27.90
C TRP A 171 -6.34 -5.16 26.50
N LEU A 172 -7.37 -5.23 25.65
CA LEU A 172 -7.33 -4.70 24.28
C LEU A 172 -7.52 -3.18 24.30
N ALA A 173 -8.43 -2.68 25.14
CA ALA A 173 -8.61 -1.25 25.36
C ALA A 173 -7.34 -0.59 25.94
N GLU A 174 -6.68 -1.24 26.91
CA GLU A 174 -5.41 -0.79 27.49
C GLU A 174 -4.26 -0.79 26.47
N ALA A 175 -4.26 -1.74 25.53
CA ALA A 175 -3.24 -1.84 24.49
C ALA A 175 -3.41 -0.84 23.33
N ARG A 176 -4.54 -0.10 23.26
CA ARG A 176 -4.94 0.74 22.12
C ARG A 176 -3.83 1.67 21.61
N ASP A 177 -3.18 2.40 22.51
CA ASP A 177 -2.18 3.40 22.12
C ASP A 177 -0.90 2.73 21.57
N ARG A 178 -0.48 1.61 22.18
CA ARG A 178 0.65 0.80 21.70
C ARG A 178 0.34 0.17 20.33
N LEU A 179 -0.87 -0.35 20.16
CA LEU A 179 -1.35 -0.88 18.89
C LEU A 179 -1.42 0.19 17.80
N THR A 180 -1.84 1.41 18.16
CA THR A 180 -1.88 2.55 17.24
C THR A 180 -0.49 2.93 16.76
N VAL A 181 0.50 3.00 17.66
CA VAL A 181 1.90 3.26 17.29
C VAL A 181 2.45 2.13 16.44
N ALA A 182 2.20 0.87 16.79
CA ALA A 182 2.64 -0.28 15.99
C ALA A 182 2.02 -0.27 14.58
N HIS A 183 0.72 0.03 14.47
CA HIS A 183 0.02 0.21 13.20
C HIS A 183 0.68 1.32 12.35
N ALA A 184 0.93 2.48 12.98
CA ALA A 184 1.56 3.61 12.31
C ALA A 184 2.98 3.27 11.83
N LEU A 185 3.79 2.58 12.63
CA LEU A 185 5.15 2.16 12.24
C LEU A 185 5.11 1.13 11.11
N ALA A 186 4.22 0.14 11.17
CA ALA A 186 4.04 -0.83 10.09
C ALA A 186 3.62 -0.15 8.77
N GLY A 187 2.71 0.84 8.83
CA GLY A 187 2.29 1.61 7.65
C GLY A 187 3.36 2.57 7.12
N VAL A 188 4.01 3.34 8.00
CA VAL A 188 4.94 4.40 7.59
C VAL A 188 6.33 3.84 7.31
N ALA A 189 6.97 3.17 8.27
CA ALA A 189 8.31 2.64 8.09
C ALA A 189 8.30 1.37 7.22
N GLY A 190 7.35 0.47 7.48
CA GLY A 190 7.23 -0.80 6.76
C GLY A 190 6.70 -0.64 5.34
N TRP A 191 5.48 -0.16 5.16
CA TRP A 191 4.87 -0.08 3.82
C TRP A 191 5.46 1.08 2.98
N VAL A 192 5.38 2.32 3.47
CA VAL A 192 5.85 3.49 2.70
C VAL A 192 7.39 3.54 2.65
N GLY A 193 8.04 3.37 3.78
CA GLY A 193 9.49 3.48 3.92
C GLY A 193 10.26 2.46 3.08
N LEU A 194 9.88 1.17 3.15
CA LEU A 194 10.56 0.14 2.35
C LEU A 194 10.30 0.30 0.85
N THR A 195 9.09 0.70 0.43
CA THR A 195 8.81 0.91 -1.00
C THR A 195 9.58 2.09 -1.57
N MET A 196 9.57 3.24 -0.90
CA MET A 196 10.32 4.42 -1.32
C MET A 196 11.84 4.20 -1.22
N GLY A 197 12.32 3.70 -0.08
CA GLY A 197 13.73 3.43 0.15
C GLY A 197 14.31 2.41 -0.83
N GLY A 198 13.62 1.29 -1.04
CA GLY A 198 14.01 0.28 -2.02
C GLY A 198 14.08 0.85 -3.44
N THR A 199 13.12 1.70 -3.81
CA THR A 199 13.10 2.38 -5.12
C THR A 199 14.26 3.36 -5.28
N LEU A 200 14.51 4.21 -4.28
CA LEU A 200 15.59 5.20 -4.32
C LEU A 200 16.97 4.56 -4.39
N VAL A 201 17.21 3.51 -3.61
CA VAL A 201 18.50 2.82 -3.57
C VAL A 201 18.80 2.08 -4.88
N THR A 202 17.78 1.50 -5.52
CA THR A 202 17.97 0.66 -6.71
C THR A 202 17.79 1.40 -8.04
N LEU A 203 16.83 2.33 -8.14
CA LEU A 203 16.53 3.07 -9.37
C LEU A 203 17.02 4.51 -9.34
N GLY A 204 17.33 5.06 -8.16
CA GLY A 204 17.84 6.44 -8.02
C GLY A 204 19.08 6.72 -8.86
N PRO A 205 20.13 5.87 -8.82
CA PRO A 205 21.32 6.07 -9.66
C PRO A 205 20.99 6.09 -11.16
N THR A 206 20.09 5.21 -11.60
CA THR A 206 19.64 5.17 -13.00
C THR A 206 18.88 6.44 -13.40
N ALA A 207 17.98 6.93 -12.54
CA ALA A 207 17.22 8.16 -12.79
C ALA A 207 18.13 9.40 -12.86
N MET A 208 19.16 9.45 -12.01
CA MET A 208 20.14 10.54 -11.96
C MET A 208 21.28 10.39 -12.98
N ARG A 209 21.30 9.30 -13.77
CA ARG A 209 22.41 8.92 -14.68
C ARG A 209 23.77 8.87 -13.99
N THR A 210 23.80 8.53 -12.70
CA THR A 210 25.01 8.35 -11.91
C THR A 210 25.33 6.87 -11.73
N ARG A 211 26.62 6.55 -11.51
CA ARG A 211 27.04 5.16 -11.27
C ARG A 211 26.58 4.75 -9.87
N MET A 212 25.95 3.58 -9.78
CA MET A 212 25.58 2.96 -8.50
C MET A 212 26.85 2.49 -7.77
N ASP A 213 26.95 2.78 -6.47
CA ASP A 213 28.04 2.28 -5.63
C ASP A 213 28.04 0.74 -5.64
N PRO A 214 29.18 0.06 -5.89
CA PRO A 214 29.27 -1.40 -5.91
C PRO A 214 28.75 -2.08 -4.64
N ARG A 215 28.76 -1.40 -3.49
CA ARG A 215 28.30 -1.91 -2.19
C ARG A 215 26.81 -1.70 -1.93
N ALA A 216 26.13 -0.88 -2.74
CA ALA A 216 24.71 -0.53 -2.51
C ALA A 216 23.81 -1.77 -2.47
N VAL A 217 24.06 -2.76 -3.34
CA VAL A 217 23.31 -4.02 -3.37
C VAL A 217 23.49 -4.83 -2.09
N SER A 218 24.72 -4.91 -1.58
CA SER A 218 25.04 -5.63 -0.34
C SER A 218 24.36 -4.98 0.87
N PHE A 219 24.50 -3.66 1.00
CA PHE A 219 23.90 -2.90 2.10
C PHE A 219 22.36 -2.94 2.09
N ALA A 220 21.75 -2.79 0.90
CA ALA A 220 20.30 -2.90 0.73
C ALA A 220 19.78 -4.30 1.11
N THR A 221 20.54 -5.34 0.77
CA THR A 221 20.16 -6.71 1.13
C THR A 221 20.22 -6.91 2.65
N SER A 222 21.27 -6.39 3.32
CA SER A 222 21.39 -6.48 4.79
C SER A 222 20.33 -5.69 5.58
N ALA A 223 19.69 -4.70 4.94
CA ALA A 223 18.65 -3.88 5.58
C ALA A 223 17.27 -4.56 5.58
N LEU A 224 17.10 -5.67 4.85
CA LEU A 224 15.88 -6.47 4.88
C LEU A 224 15.96 -7.50 6.02
N PRO A 225 14.87 -7.75 6.77
CA PRO A 225 14.87 -8.76 7.82
C PRO A 225 15.15 -10.15 7.22
N LEU A 226 16.31 -10.72 7.59
CA LEU A 226 16.89 -12.03 7.25
C LEU A 226 16.15 -12.83 6.14
N TRP A 227 16.66 -12.71 4.91
CA TRP A 227 16.49 -13.65 3.79
C TRP A 227 17.74 -13.69 2.91
#